data_AF-A0A538B2N5-F1
#
_entry.id   AF-A0A538B2N5-F1
#
_cell.length_a   1.000
_cell.length_b   1.000
_cell.length_c   1.000
_cell.angle_alpha   90.00
_cell.angle_beta   90.00
_cell.angle_gamma   90.00
#
_symmetry.space_group_name_H-M   'P 1'
#
loop_
_entity.id
_entity.type
_entity.pdbx_description
1 polymer ?
#
loop_
_entity_poly.entity_id
_entity_poly.type
_entity_poly.pdbx_seq_one_letter_code
_entity_poly.pdbx_strand_id
1 'polypeptide(L)'
;MTTGRTLDADVIVIGGGPAGTTLASLLAMDGHRVIVLERDVHPRDHVGESLTPSNNFVLNRIGFLPKMERAGFVHKEGVPARCHPDVQLQRGAGRVRRAVVPSRPRARGNDVARHQRAQRHLRGG
;
A
#
# COMPACT_ATOMS: atom_id res chain seq x y z
N MET A 1 28.24 33.57 -8.86
CA MET A 1 27.30 33.96 -9.94
C MET A 1 26.55 32.70 -10.35
N THR A 2 25.28 32.58 -9.99
CA THR A 2 24.47 31.41 -10.35
C THR A 2 23.81 31.71 -11.70
N THR A 3 24.27 31.06 -12.76
CA THR A 3 23.69 31.22 -14.11
C THR A 3 22.31 30.55 -14.11
N GLY A 4 21.25 31.33 -13.97
CA GLY A 4 19.88 30.82 -14.03
C GLY A 4 19.53 30.40 -15.46
N ARG A 5 19.18 29.13 -15.67
CA ARG A 5 18.56 28.68 -16.92
C ARG A 5 17.08 29.02 -16.87
N THR A 6 16.59 29.78 -17.84
CA THR A 6 15.14 29.95 -18.05
C THR A 6 14.59 28.66 -18.63
N LEU A 7 13.59 28.10 -17.95
CA LEU A 7 12.86 26.91 -18.39
C LEU A 7 11.49 27.36 -18.90
N ASP A 8 11.17 27.04 -20.15
CA ASP A 8 9.87 27.32 -20.75
C ASP A 8 9.02 26.05 -20.68
N ALA A 9 7.98 26.08 -19.85
CA ALA A 9 7.07 24.97 -19.61
C ALA A 9 5.68 25.48 -19.23
N ASP A 10 4.66 24.72 -19.61
CA ASP A 10 3.28 24.99 -19.20
C ASP A 10 3.05 24.44 -17.78
N VAL A 11 3.74 23.34 -17.42
CA VAL A 11 3.67 22.70 -16.09
C VAL A 11 5.05 22.24 -15.63
N ILE A 12 5.36 22.47 -14.35
CA ILE A 12 6.54 21.92 -13.68
C ILE A 12 6.08 20.94 -12.59
N VAL A 13 6.53 19.70 -12.68
CA VAL A 13 6.26 18.63 -11.70
C VAL A 13 7.49 18.45 -10.82
N ILE A 14 7.31 18.54 -9.50
CA ILE A 14 8.36 18.29 -8.52
C ILE A 14 8.23 16.86 -8.00
N GLY A 15 9.24 16.04 -8.26
CA GLY A 15 9.29 14.61 -7.95
C GLY A 15 9.09 13.74 -9.20
N GLY A 16 10.09 12.92 -9.50
CA GLY A 16 10.13 11.91 -10.57
C GLY A 16 9.79 10.49 -10.09
N GLY A 17 9.05 10.36 -8.99
CA GLY A 17 8.46 9.09 -8.55
C GLY A 17 7.22 8.68 -9.38
N PRO A 18 6.59 7.54 -9.06
CA PRO A 18 5.47 6.99 -9.84
C PRO A 18 4.32 7.96 -10.09
N ALA A 19 3.95 8.77 -9.08
CA ALA A 19 2.89 9.76 -9.24
C ALA A 19 3.28 10.91 -10.18
N GLY A 20 4.49 11.46 -10.00
CA GLY A 20 4.95 12.62 -10.78
C GLY A 20 5.22 12.26 -12.24
N THR A 21 5.84 11.11 -12.51
CA THR A 21 6.07 10.65 -13.88
C THR A 21 4.77 10.25 -14.57
N THR A 22 3.81 9.68 -13.84
CA THR A 22 2.47 9.39 -14.38
C THR A 22 1.74 10.67 -14.77
N LEU A 23 1.71 11.68 -13.88
CA LEU A 23 1.09 12.98 -14.17
C LEU A 23 1.77 13.65 -15.36
N ALA A 24 3.11 13.70 -15.38
CA ALA A 24 3.86 14.32 -16.46
C ALA A 24 3.62 13.63 -17.80
N SER A 25 3.53 12.30 -17.80
CA SER A 25 3.20 11.52 -19.02
C SER A 25 1.81 11.86 -19.54
N LEU A 26 0.81 11.91 -18.65
CA LEU A 26 -0.57 12.24 -19.04
C LEU A 26 -0.69 13.66 -19.60
N LEU A 27 -0.04 14.64 -18.98
CA LEU A 27 -0.04 16.03 -19.45
C LEU A 27 0.73 16.19 -20.77
N ALA A 28 1.85 15.48 -20.93
CA ALA A 28 2.59 15.49 -22.19
C ALA A 28 1.79 14.84 -23.33
N MET A 29 1.04 13.78 -23.05
CA MET A 29 0.12 13.16 -24.03
C MET A 29 -1.02 14.09 -24.44
N ASP A 30 -1.42 15.03 -23.57
CA ASP A 30 -2.43 16.06 -23.85
C ASP A 30 -1.84 17.29 -24.58
N GLY A 31 -0.53 17.26 -24.91
CA GLY A 31 0.14 18.30 -25.69
C GLY A 31 0.82 19.39 -24.85
N HIS A 32 0.87 19.27 -23.53
CA HIS A 32 1.56 20.24 -22.67
C HIS A 32 3.07 20.04 -22.65
N ARG A 33 3.81 21.15 -22.53
CA ARG A 33 5.25 21.15 -22.26
C ARG A 33 5.47 21.01 -20.76
N VAL A 34 5.90 19.82 -20.35
CA VAL A 34 6.07 19.47 -18.93
C VAL A 34 7.54 19.26 -18.59
N ILE A 35 7.98 19.86 -17.50
CA ILE A 35 9.31 19.62 -16.92
C ILE A 35 9.15 18.88 -15.59
N VAL A 36 9.92 17.81 -15.41
CA VAL A 36 9.99 17.07 -14.14
C VAL A 36 11.32 17.37 -13.47
N LEU A 37 11.27 17.84 -12.22
CA LEU A 37 12.44 18.06 -11.39
C LEU A 37 12.48 16.99 -10.30
N GLU A 38 13.50 16.14 -10.34
CA GLU A 38 13.76 15.12 -9.33
C GLU A 38 15.10 15.42 -8.65
N ARG A 39 15.14 15.23 -7.34
CA ARG A 39 16.33 15.43 -6.52
C ARG A 39 17.33 14.29 -6.70
N ASP A 40 16.81 13.06 -6.77
CA ASP A 40 17.62 11.86 -6.77
C ASP A 40 17.93 11.36 -8.19
N VAL A 41 19.10 10.72 -8.35
CA VAL A 41 19.46 10.04 -9.60
C VAL A 41 18.89 8.63 -9.57
N HIS A 42 18.16 8.25 -10.62
CA HIS A 42 17.62 6.89 -10.77
C HIS A 42 18.64 5.95 -11.43
N PRO A 43 18.68 4.65 -11.05
CA PRO A 43 17.81 3.97 -10.09
C PRO A 43 18.17 4.29 -8.63
N ARG A 44 17.15 4.30 -7.77
CA ARG A 44 17.28 4.49 -6.32
C ARG A 44 16.41 3.49 -5.58
N ASP A 45 16.79 3.16 -4.36
CA ASP A 45 15.98 2.30 -3.52
C ASP A 45 14.71 3.04 -3.08
N HIS A 46 13.58 2.33 -3.13
CA HIS A 46 12.29 2.85 -2.68
C HIS A 46 11.36 1.73 -2.24
N VAL A 47 10.77 1.88 -1.06
CA VAL A 47 9.73 0.97 -0.59
C VAL A 47 8.43 1.21 -1.36
N GLY A 48 7.71 0.14 -1.70
CA GLY A 48 6.45 0.22 -2.44
C GLY A 48 6.35 -0.74 -3.62
N GLU A 49 6.93 -1.94 -3.49
CA GLU A 49 7.08 -2.89 -4.60
C GLU A 49 5.76 -3.56 -5.00
N SER A 50 4.78 -3.61 -4.09
CA SER A 50 3.53 -4.35 -4.33
C SER A 50 2.47 -3.49 -5.01
N LEU A 51 2.21 -3.75 -6.28
CA LEU A 51 1.14 -3.09 -7.05
C LEU A 51 -0.22 -3.78 -6.88
N THR A 52 -1.28 -3.06 -7.19
CA THR A 52 -2.66 -3.57 -7.23
C THR A 52 -3.14 -3.67 -8.69
N PRO A 53 -4.12 -4.54 -9.00
CA PRO A 53 -4.65 -4.65 -10.37
C PRO A 53 -5.18 -3.32 -10.94
N SER A 54 -5.65 -2.39 -10.09
CA SER A 54 -6.08 -1.07 -10.54
C SER A 54 -4.96 -0.20 -11.14
N ASN A 55 -3.70 -0.48 -10.81
CA ASN A 55 -2.56 0.21 -11.44
C ASN A 55 -2.46 -0.11 -12.94
N ASN A 56 -2.94 -1.26 -13.40
CA ASN A 56 -2.84 -1.66 -14.81
C ASN A 56 -3.57 -0.68 -15.74
N PHE A 57 -4.69 -0.08 -15.30
CA PHE A 57 -5.44 0.89 -16.09
C PHE A 57 -4.60 2.13 -16.42
N VAL A 58 -3.92 2.69 -15.42
CA VAL A 58 -3.11 3.90 -15.62
C VAL A 58 -1.82 3.59 -16.38
N LEU A 59 -1.18 2.45 -16.08
CA LEU A 59 0.05 2.04 -16.77
C LEU A 59 -0.20 1.74 -18.25
N ASN A 60 -1.36 1.16 -18.58
CA ASN A 60 -1.78 0.96 -19.95
C ASN A 60 -2.08 2.29 -20.64
N ARG A 61 -2.80 3.20 -19.95
CA ARG A 61 -3.14 4.52 -20.49
C ARG A 61 -1.91 5.32 -20.88
N ILE A 62 -0.84 5.29 -20.08
CA ILE A 62 0.42 5.98 -20.40
C ILE A 62 1.37 5.17 -21.31
N GLY A 63 0.92 4.02 -21.84
CA GLY A 63 1.72 3.17 -22.72
C GLY A 63 2.90 2.45 -22.04
N PHE A 64 2.98 2.46 -20.72
CA PHE A 64 4.09 1.86 -19.96
C PHE A 64 3.90 0.36 -19.71
N LEU A 65 2.65 -0.12 -19.67
CA LEU A 65 2.35 -1.52 -19.32
C LEU A 65 3.14 -2.55 -20.16
N PRO A 66 3.22 -2.47 -21.50
CA PRO A 66 3.98 -3.43 -22.29
C PRO A 66 5.49 -3.42 -21.98
N LYS A 67 6.05 -2.26 -21.59
CA LYS A 67 7.45 -2.15 -21.19
C LYS A 67 7.68 -2.83 -19.84
N MET A 68 6.74 -2.68 -18.91
CA MET A 68 6.79 -3.33 -17.59
C MET A 68 6.69 -4.86 -17.70
N GLU A 69 5.80 -5.37 -18.55
CA GLU A 69 5.64 -6.81 -18.80
C GLU A 69 6.92 -7.45 -19.36
N ARG A 70 7.61 -6.75 -20.27
CA ARG A 70 8.89 -7.21 -20.83
C ARG A 70 10.07 -7.11 -19.85
N ALA A 71 9.94 -6.34 -18.78
CA ALA A 71 11.02 -6.15 -17.81
C ALA A 71 11.21 -7.36 -16.87
N GLY A 72 10.30 -8.35 -16.90
CA GLY A 72 10.47 -9.61 -16.16
C GLY A 72 10.21 -9.51 -14.65
N PHE A 73 9.41 -8.54 -14.20
CA PHE A 73 8.97 -8.48 -12.80
C PHE A 73 8.08 -9.67 -12.43
N VAL A 74 8.08 -10.03 -11.16
CA VAL A 74 7.23 -11.11 -10.63
C VAL A 74 5.75 -10.76 -10.83
N HIS A 75 5.01 -11.65 -11.50
CA HIS A 75 3.57 -11.47 -11.67
C HIS A 75 2.83 -11.73 -10.36
N LYS A 76 2.00 -10.77 -9.95
CA LYS A 76 1.23 -10.84 -8.70
C LYS A 76 -0.17 -11.38 -8.99
N GLU A 77 -0.36 -12.68 -8.80
CA GLU A 77 -1.67 -13.36 -8.96
C GLU A 77 -2.72 -12.91 -7.93
N GLY A 78 -2.28 -12.46 -6.76
CA GLY A 78 -3.19 -12.03 -5.70
C GLY A 78 -2.49 -11.77 -4.37
N VAL A 79 -3.29 -11.54 -3.34
CA VAL A 79 -2.81 -11.41 -1.96
C VAL A 79 -3.61 -12.36 -1.08
N PRO A 80 -3.01 -13.45 -0.56
CA PRO A 80 -3.69 -14.28 0.42
C PRO A 80 -3.87 -13.47 1.71
N ALA A 81 -5.10 -13.33 2.16
CA ALA A 81 -5.43 -12.71 3.44
C ALA A 81 -5.93 -13.79 4.40
N ARG A 82 -5.43 -13.76 5.64
CA ARG A 82 -5.97 -14.57 6.74
C ARG A 82 -6.72 -13.67 7.70
N CYS A 83 -7.93 -14.07 8.06
CA CYS A 83 -8.63 -13.51 9.21
C CYS A 83 -8.28 -14.31 10.46
N HIS A 84 -8.36 -13.68 11.64
CA HIS A 84 -8.28 -14.40 12.91
C HIS A 84 -9.31 -15.55 12.93
N PRO A 85 -9.01 -16.73 13.51
CA PRO A 85 -9.90 -17.89 13.47
C PRO A 85 -11.30 -17.60 14.04
N ASP A 86 -11.37 -16.77 15.07
CA ASP A 86 -12.65 -16.38 15.68
C ASP A 86 -13.48 -15.43 14.82
N VAL A 87 -12.91 -14.82 13.76
CA VAL A 87 -13.68 -13.93 12.88
C VAL A 87 -14.65 -14.77 12.07
N GLN A 88 -15.93 -14.67 12.43
CA GLN A 88 -17.02 -15.29 11.70
C GLN A 88 -17.38 -14.41 10.50
N LEU A 89 -17.14 -14.93 9.30
CA LEU A 89 -17.55 -14.29 8.07
C LEU A 89 -18.99 -14.70 7.76
N GLN A 90 -19.94 -13.77 7.91
CA GLN A 90 -21.31 -13.99 7.45
C GLN A 90 -21.33 -13.94 5.92
N ARG A 91 -21.46 -15.10 5.29
CA ARG A 91 -21.56 -15.24 3.82
C ARG A 91 -23.04 -15.15 3.41
N GLY A 92 -23.35 -14.35 2.40
CA GLY A 92 -24.65 -14.38 1.72
C GLY A 92 -24.45 -14.31 0.21
N ALA A 93 -25.22 -15.05 -0.59
CA ALA A 93 -25.18 -15.08 -2.07
C ALA A 93 -23.77 -14.86 -2.68
N GLY A 94 -22.74 -15.54 -2.17
CA GLY A 94 -21.36 -15.46 -2.68
C GLY A 94 -20.49 -14.28 -2.19
N ARG A 95 -20.99 -13.34 -1.38
CA ARG A 95 -20.22 -12.22 -0.82
C ARG A 95 -20.17 -12.26 0.71
N VAL A 96 -19.01 -11.95 1.29
CA VAL A 96 -18.91 -11.67 2.73
C VAL A 96 -19.67 -10.37 3.02
N ARG A 97 -20.75 -10.46 3.79
CA ARG A 97 -21.58 -9.30 4.17
C ARG A 97 -21.04 -8.60 5.40
N ARG A 98 -20.44 -9.36 6.32
CA ARG A 98 -19.95 -8.85 7.60
C ARG A 98 -18.91 -9.79 8.19
N ALA A 99 -17.85 -9.22 8.76
CA ALA A 99 -16.94 -9.92 9.67
C ALA A 99 -17.39 -9.63 11.10
N VAL A 100 -17.69 -10.67 11.87
CA VAL A 100 -18.07 -10.55 13.28
C VAL A 100 -16.96 -11.17 14.11
N VAL A 101 -16.37 -10.38 15.00
CA VAL A 101 -15.54 -10.90 16.08
C VAL A 101 -16.50 -11.24 17.22
N PRO A 102 -16.66 -12.51 17.61
CA PRO A 102 -17.45 -12.85 18.77
C PRO A 102 -16.88 -12.11 19.98
N SER A 103 -17.74 -11.42 20.71
CA SER A 103 -17.33 -10.75 21.94
C SER A 103 -16.77 -11.82 22.87
N ARG A 104 -15.49 -11.69 23.24
CA ARG A 104 -14.94 -12.48 24.36
C ARG A 104 -15.92 -12.33 25.52
N PRO A 105 -16.33 -13.41 26.19
CA PRO A 105 -17.08 -13.26 27.43
C PRO A 105 -16.24 -12.34 28.31
N ARG A 106 -16.78 -11.18 28.69
CA ARG A 106 -16.16 -10.37 29.75
C ARG A 106 -15.98 -11.34 30.90
N ALA A 107 -14.72 -11.58 31.29
CA ALA A 107 -14.45 -12.35 32.49
C ALA A 107 -15.33 -11.75 33.59
N ARG A 108 -16.30 -12.52 34.10
CA ARG A 108 -17.09 -12.07 35.25
C ARG A 108 -16.06 -11.78 36.34
N GLY A 109 -16.13 -10.59 36.92
CA GLY A 109 -15.07 -10.00 37.76
C GLY A 109 -14.75 -10.78 39.04
N ASN A 110 -14.15 -11.97 38.91
CA ASN A 110 -13.67 -12.76 40.04
C ASN A 110 -12.43 -13.62 39.73
N ASP A 111 -11.93 -13.66 38.49
CA ASP A 111 -10.74 -14.47 38.14
C ASP A 111 -9.39 -13.84 38.55
N VAL A 112 -9.35 -12.52 38.77
CA VAL A 112 -8.12 -11.85 39.27
C VAL A 112 -7.77 -12.33 40.68
N ALA A 113 -8.76 -12.69 41.49
CA ALA A 113 -8.56 -13.17 42.86
C ALA A 113 -8.01 -14.61 42.91
N ARG A 114 -8.36 -15.48 41.94
CA ARG A 114 -7.81 -16.85 41.88
C ARG A 114 -6.35 -16.85 41.44
N HIS A 115 -5.96 -15.98 40.52
CA HIS A 115 -4.59 -15.94 40.05
C HIS A 115 -3.61 -15.39 41.12
N GLN A 116 -4.06 -14.43 41.93
CA GLN A 116 -3.27 -13.89 43.05
C GLN A 116 -3.14 -14.85 44.24
N ARG A 117 -4.12 -15.75 44.49
CA ARG A 117 -3.99 -16.79 45.52
C ARG A 117 -3.05 -17.92 45.12
N ALA A 118 -3.02 -18.32 43.85
CA ALA A 118 -2.09 -19.35 43.37
C ALA A 118 -0.61 -18.93 43.46
N GLN A 119 -0.31 -17.63 43.30
CA GLN A 119 1.06 -17.11 43.38
C GLN A 119 1.58 -16.90 44.82
N ARG A 120 0.71 -16.88 45.83
CA ARG A 120 1.11 -16.77 47.25
C ARG A 120 1.52 -18.09 47.90
N HIS A 121 1.18 -19.24 47.30
CA HIS A 121 1.63 -20.56 47.80
C HIS A 121 3.00 -21.00 47.27
N LEU A 122 3.55 -20.33 46.25
CA LEU A 122 4.85 -20.68 45.66
C LEU A 122 6.02 -19.83 46.21
N ARG A 123 5.81 -19.02 47.25
CA ARG A 123 6.84 -18.17 47.89
C ARG A 123 6.85 -18.32 49.42
N GLY A 124 6.59 -19.52 49.91
CA GLY A 124 6.64 -19.86 51.33
C GLY A 124 7.06 -21.30 51.51
N GLY A 125 8.37 -21.54 51.35
CA GLY A 125 9.06 -22.82 51.49
C GLY A 125 10.55 -22.56 51.32
#